data_AF-A0A1E4R937-F1
#
_entry.id   AF-A0A1E4R937-F1
#
_cell.length_a   1.000
_cell.length_b   1.000
_cell.length_c   1.000
_cell.angle_alpha   90.00
_cell.angle_beta   90.00
_cell.angle_gamma   90.00
#
_symmetry.space_group_name_H-M   'P 1'
#
loop_
_entity.id
_entity.type
_entity.pdbx_description
1 polymer ?
#
loop_
_entity_poly.entity_id
_entity_poly.type
_entity_poly.pdbx_seq_one_letter_code
_entity_poly.pdbx_strand_id
1 'polypeptide(L)'
;MEFSIGGIFGLYGGMIFGILGWWFGRKKAKKNRGLDEVHDHIWQKAKSYSWYLTLAAIYIFFSLIVFGTKLSTAMVLAVLLFVHLGSWAIIGLILTINMYSPIPFKPSYVKLGISINVASILIFTIISIITNNWLFLLFSILPSMMGIFTALTVNRKDFK
;
A
#
# COMPACT_ATOMS: atom_id res chain seq x y z
N MET A 1 21.95 -3.15 -22.07
CA MET A 1 20.81 -3.35 -21.14
C MET A 1 20.18 -4.68 -21.56
N GLU A 2 20.42 -5.76 -20.83
CA GLU A 2 19.75 -7.03 -21.15
C GLU A 2 18.31 -6.94 -20.65
N PHE A 3 17.37 -7.01 -21.58
CA PHE A 3 15.95 -7.02 -21.25
C PHE A 3 15.60 -8.37 -20.63
N SER A 4 15.27 -8.38 -19.34
CA SER A 4 14.68 -9.57 -18.72
C SER A 4 13.27 -9.75 -19.29
N ILE A 5 13.12 -10.73 -20.18
CA ILE A 5 11.85 -11.10 -20.79
C ILE A 5 10.80 -11.37 -19.69
N GLY A 6 11.19 -12.07 -18.62
CA GLY A 6 10.34 -12.30 -17.45
C GLY A 6 9.91 -11.02 -16.74
N GLY A 7 10.81 -10.04 -16.60
CA GLY A 7 10.48 -8.74 -16.02
C GLY A 7 9.47 -7.93 -16.85
N ILE A 8 9.60 -7.99 -18.18
CA ILE A 8 8.65 -7.35 -19.11
C ILE A 8 7.27 -8.00 -19.01
N PHE A 9 7.21 -9.34 -19.04
CA PHE A 9 5.95 -10.06 -18.86
C PHE A 9 5.32 -9.81 -17.50
N GLY A 10 6.12 -9.73 -16.43
CA GLY A 10 5.64 -9.37 -15.10
C GLY A 10 5.01 -7.97 -15.07
N LEU A 11 5.69 -6.98 -15.66
CA LEU A 11 5.23 -5.58 -15.65
C LEU A 11 3.95 -5.39 -16.47
N TYR A 12 3.96 -5.80 -17.75
CA TYR A 12 2.81 -5.61 -18.63
C TYR A 12 1.68 -6.60 -18.33
N GLY A 13 2.01 -7.84 -17.99
CA GLY A 13 1.03 -8.82 -17.53
C GLY A 13 0.32 -8.35 -16.27
N GLY A 14 1.07 -7.88 -15.27
CA GLY A 14 0.52 -7.31 -14.05
C GLY A 14 -0.40 -6.11 -14.33
N MET A 15 -0.01 -5.22 -15.24
CA MET A 15 -0.85 -4.10 -15.68
C MET A 15 -2.16 -4.58 -16.31
N ILE A 16 -2.11 -5.55 -17.23
CA ILE A 16 -3.31 -6.09 -17.91
C ILE A 16 -4.25 -6.73 -16.88
N PHE A 17 -3.74 -7.61 -16.01
CA PHE A 17 -4.56 -8.25 -14.98
C PHE A 17 -5.12 -7.24 -13.98
N GLY A 18 -4.36 -6.20 -13.63
CA GLY A 18 -4.83 -5.09 -12.79
C GLY A 18 -6.00 -4.33 -13.43
N ILE A 19 -5.89 -3.97 -14.71
CA ILE A 19 -6.96 -3.28 -15.46
C ILE A 19 -8.19 -4.18 -15.58
N LEU A 20 -8.01 -5.45 -15.95
CA LEU A 20 -9.11 -6.40 -16.07
C LEU A 20 -9.82 -6.60 -14.72
N GLY A 21 -9.07 -6.83 -13.64
CA GLY A 21 -9.61 -6.97 -12.30
C GLY A 21 -10.39 -5.74 -11.86
N TRP A 22 -9.85 -4.54 -12.12
CA TRP A 22 -10.55 -3.29 -11.83
C TRP A 22 -11.83 -3.14 -12.65
N TRP A 23 -11.80 -3.44 -13.95
CA TRP A 23 -12.96 -3.36 -14.84
C TRP A 23 -14.08 -4.33 -14.44
N PHE A 24 -13.75 -5.61 -14.22
CA PHE A 24 -14.71 -6.61 -13.75
C PHE A 24 -15.26 -6.26 -12.37
N GLY A 25 -14.41 -5.75 -11.46
CA GLY A 25 -14.81 -5.26 -10.14
C GLY A 25 -15.84 -4.13 -10.23
N ARG A 26 -15.58 -3.10 -11.04
CA ARG A 26 -16.52 -1.98 -11.27
C ARG A 26 -17.82 -2.46 -11.93
N LYS A 27 -17.75 -3.37 -12.90
CA LYS A 27 -18.94 -3.94 -13.56
C LYS A 27 -19.85 -4.65 -12.55
N LYS A 28 -19.26 -5.45 -11.65
CA LYS A 28 -19.99 -6.15 -10.59
C LYS A 28 -20.53 -5.18 -9.54
N ALA A 29 -19.74 -4.20 -9.11
CA ALA A 29 -20.17 -3.17 -8.17
C ALA A 29 -21.35 -2.35 -8.70
N LYS A 30 -21.34 -1.99 -9.99
CA LYS A 30 -22.46 -1.30 -10.64
C LYS A 30 -23.75 -2.12 -10.60
N LYS A 31 -23.67 -3.43 -10.89
CA LYS A 31 -24.83 -4.34 -10.84
C LYS A 31 -25.42 -4.42 -9.42
N ASN A 32 -24.58 -4.30 -8.40
CA ASN A 32 -24.98 -4.35 -6.99
C ASN A 32 -25.22 -2.97 -6.37
N ARG A 33 -25.32 -1.90 -7.18
CA ARG A 33 -25.52 -0.50 -6.71
C ARG A 33 -24.44 -0.01 -5.73
N GLY A 34 -23.24 -0.60 -5.75
CA GLY A 34 -22.12 -0.23 -4.88
C GLY A 34 -21.22 0.88 -5.42
N LEU A 35 -21.68 1.62 -6.43
CA LEU A 35 -21.01 2.80 -7.00
C LEU A 35 -21.88 4.02 -6.74
N ASP A 36 -22.04 4.37 -5.46
CA ASP A 36 -22.80 5.52 -5.00
C ASP A 36 -21.90 6.75 -4.75
N GLU A 37 -22.51 7.87 -4.37
CA GLU A 37 -21.79 9.11 -4.07
C GLU A 37 -20.77 8.93 -2.94
N VAL A 38 -21.09 8.04 -1.99
CA VAL A 38 -20.25 7.74 -0.84
C VAL A 38 -19.00 6.97 -1.27
N HIS A 39 -19.14 5.98 -2.15
CA HIS A 39 -18.03 5.31 -2.81
C HIS A 39 -17.13 6.33 -3.51
N ASP A 40 -17.69 7.22 -4.34
CA ASP A 40 -16.89 8.21 -5.08
C ASP A 40 -16.17 9.17 -4.13
N HIS A 41 -16.83 9.61 -3.05
CA HIS A 41 -16.20 10.45 -2.02
C HIS A 41 -15.03 9.75 -1.33
N ILE A 42 -15.19 8.48 -0.93
CA ILE A 42 -14.13 7.69 -0.29
C ILE A 42 -12.93 7.54 -1.22
N TRP A 43 -13.15 7.14 -2.48
CA TRP A 43 -12.06 6.86 -3.41
C TRP A 43 -11.36 8.13 -3.90
N GLN A 44 -12.06 9.26 -3.99
CA GLN A 44 -11.44 10.58 -4.20
C GLN A 44 -10.57 10.99 -3.00
N LYS A 45 -11.08 10.82 -1.78
CA LYS A 45 -10.32 11.14 -0.56
C LYS A 45 -9.08 10.27 -0.41
N ALA A 46 -9.21 8.96 -0.67
CA ALA A 46 -8.08 8.04 -0.70
C ALA A 46 -7.02 8.45 -1.73
N LYS A 47 -7.44 8.91 -2.92
CA LYS A 47 -6.53 9.41 -3.96
C LYS A 47 -5.77 10.65 -3.48
N SER A 48 -6.44 11.57 -2.78
CA SER A 48 -5.78 12.73 -2.18
C SER A 48 -4.73 12.32 -1.14
N TYR A 49 -5.03 11.34 -0.27
CA TYR A 49 -4.03 10.84 0.69
C TYR A 49 -2.84 10.16 0.04
N SER A 50 -3.10 9.38 -1.02
CA SER A 50 -2.05 8.72 -1.80
C SER A 50 -1.03 9.72 -2.35
N TRP A 51 -1.47 10.90 -2.79
CA TRP A 51 -0.56 11.96 -3.25
C TRP A 51 0.43 12.43 -2.19
N TYR A 52 0.01 12.56 -0.92
CA TYR A 52 0.94 12.91 0.16
C TYR A 52 2.02 11.84 0.37
N LEU A 53 1.64 10.56 0.26
CA LEU A 53 2.59 9.45 0.38
C LEU A 53 3.53 9.36 -0.83
N THR A 54 3.02 9.59 -2.04
CA THR A 54 3.84 9.69 -3.25
C THR A 54 4.82 10.85 -3.15
N LEU A 55 4.38 12.01 -2.66
CA LEU A 55 5.26 13.16 -2.46
C LEU A 55 6.37 12.84 -1.45
N ALA A 56 6.04 12.19 -0.33
CA ALA A 56 7.03 11.74 0.64
C ALA A 56 8.06 10.77 0.01
N ALA A 57 7.61 9.81 -0.80
CA ALA A 57 8.50 8.89 -1.51
C ALA A 57 9.42 9.62 -2.51
N ILE A 58 8.91 10.62 -3.22
CA ILE A 58 9.72 11.47 -4.13
C ILE A 58 10.83 12.17 -3.34
N TYR A 59 10.53 12.77 -2.19
CA TYR A 59 11.54 13.44 -1.37
C TYR A 59 12.59 12.47 -0.81
N ILE A 60 12.20 11.24 -0.45
CA ILE A 60 13.14 10.19 -0.05
C ILE A 60 14.09 9.85 -1.20
N PHE A 61 13.58 9.61 -2.41
CA PHE A 61 14.43 9.34 -3.58
C PHE A 61 15.33 10.52 -3.93
N PHE A 62 14.82 11.75 -3.85
CA PHE A 62 15.61 12.94 -4.09
C PHE A 62 16.77 13.05 -3.10
N SER A 63 16.50 12.79 -1.81
CA SER A 63 17.53 12.78 -0.76
C SER A 63 18.60 11.72 -1.02
N LEU A 64 18.19 10.49 -1.38
CA LEU A 64 19.12 9.42 -1.73
C LEU A 64 20.06 9.79 -2.89
N ILE A 65 19.53 10.47 -3.91
CA ILE A 65 20.31 10.96 -5.05
C ILE A 65 21.31 12.04 -4.59
N VAL A 66 20.88 12.99 -3.76
CA VAL A 66 21.76 14.03 -3.19
C VAL A 66 22.89 13.43 -2.36
N PHE A 67 22.64 12.33 -1.63
CA PHE A 67 23.67 11.57 -0.90
C PHE A 67 24.54 10.66 -1.79
N GLY A 68 24.41 10.73 -3.12
CA GLY A 68 25.26 10.01 -4.07
C GLY A 68 24.83 8.57 -4.36
N THR A 69 23.62 8.16 -3.98
CA THR A 69 23.11 6.81 -4.26
C THR A 69 22.73 6.67 -5.73
N LYS A 70 23.27 5.66 -6.41
CA LYS A 70 22.90 5.32 -7.79
C LYS A 70 21.59 4.54 -7.79
N LEU A 71 20.49 5.19 -8.17
CA LEU A 71 19.17 4.57 -8.32
C LEU A 71 18.88 4.32 -9.79
N SER A 72 18.33 3.14 -10.12
CA SER A 72 17.86 2.87 -11.49
C SER A 72 16.50 3.51 -11.72
N THR A 73 16.27 4.09 -12.91
CA THR A 73 14.99 4.70 -13.27
C THR A 73 13.84 3.70 -13.16
N ALA A 74 14.06 2.46 -13.58
CA ALA A 74 13.06 1.39 -13.49
C ALA A 74 12.65 1.11 -12.03
N MET A 75 13.62 1.05 -11.10
CA MET A 75 13.33 0.85 -9.68
C MET A 75 12.55 2.02 -9.10
N VAL A 76 12.97 3.26 -9.38
CA VAL A 76 12.30 4.46 -8.87
C VAL A 76 10.85 4.52 -9.37
N LEU A 77 10.62 4.29 -10.67
CA LEU A 77 9.26 4.27 -11.24
C LEU A 77 8.40 3.14 -10.67
N ALA A 78 8.96 1.93 -10.50
CA ALA A 78 8.23 0.80 -9.93
C ALA A 78 7.79 1.10 -8.48
N VAL A 79 8.68 1.65 -7.65
CA VAL A 79 8.36 1.99 -6.27
C VAL A 79 7.38 3.16 -6.20
N LEU A 80 7.54 4.20 -7.02
CA LEU A 80 6.58 5.31 -7.05
C LEU A 80 5.18 4.83 -7.45
N LEU A 81 5.08 3.96 -8.46
CA LEU A 81 3.81 3.37 -8.89
C LEU A 81 3.20 2.51 -7.78
N PHE A 82 4.02 1.68 -7.13
CA PHE A 82 3.59 0.83 -6.02
C PHE A 82 3.10 1.64 -4.82
N VAL A 83 3.84 2.68 -4.41
CA VAL A 83 3.44 3.58 -3.33
C VAL A 83 2.14 4.28 -3.68
N HIS A 84 1.99 4.82 -4.90
CA HIS A 84 0.79 5.52 -5.30
C HIS A 84 -0.43 4.59 -5.35
N LEU A 85 -0.40 3.56 -6.20
CA LEU A 85 -1.53 2.65 -6.37
C LEU A 85 -1.82 1.83 -5.11
N GLY A 86 -0.78 1.35 -4.43
CA GLY A 86 -0.90 0.58 -3.20
C GLY A 86 -1.53 1.39 -2.07
N SER A 87 -1.04 2.61 -1.84
CA SER A 87 -1.65 3.47 -0.81
C SER A 87 -3.08 3.88 -1.15
N TRP A 88 -3.37 4.19 -2.42
CA TRP A 88 -4.72 4.51 -2.87
C TRP A 88 -5.70 3.35 -2.59
N ALA A 89 -5.31 2.13 -2.95
CA ALA A 89 -6.10 0.92 -2.71
C ALA A 89 -6.30 0.63 -1.22
N ILE A 90 -5.23 0.65 -0.42
CA ILE A 90 -5.27 0.35 1.01
C ILE A 90 -6.13 1.38 1.76
N ILE A 91 -5.91 2.67 1.50
CA ILE A 91 -6.66 3.75 2.17
C ILE A 91 -8.14 3.70 1.78
N GLY A 92 -8.44 3.51 0.48
CA GLY A 92 -9.82 3.36 0.00
C GLY A 92 -10.53 2.18 0.68
N LEU A 93 -9.84 1.05 0.83
CA LEU A 93 -10.36 -0.13 1.51
C LEU A 93 -10.58 0.11 3.01
N ILE A 94 -9.62 0.72 3.72
CA ILE A 94 -9.75 1.05 5.15
C ILE A 94 -10.94 1.98 5.39
N LEU A 95 -11.08 3.04 4.58
CA LEU A 95 -12.19 3.98 4.71
C LEU A 95 -13.54 3.30 4.43
N THR A 96 -13.59 2.43 3.42
CA THR A 96 -14.78 1.64 3.10
C THR A 96 -15.16 0.72 4.28
N ILE A 97 -14.20 -0.03 4.84
CA ILE A 97 -14.46 -0.92 5.98
C ILE A 97 -14.91 -0.10 7.20
N ASN A 98 -14.24 1.01 7.49
CA ASN A 98 -14.57 1.85 8.64
C ASN A 98 -16.00 2.38 8.57
N MET A 99 -16.49 2.66 7.36
CA MET A 99 -17.86 3.14 7.15
C MET A 99 -18.93 2.08 7.37
N TYR A 100 -18.67 0.83 6.97
CA TYR A 100 -19.61 -0.28 7.19
C TYR A 100 -19.44 -0.94 8.55
N SER A 101 -18.43 -0.53 9.33
CA SER A 101 -18.19 -1.06 10.66
C SER A 101 -19.12 -0.39 11.66
N PRO A 102 -19.80 -1.15 12.54
CA PRO A 102 -20.69 -0.58 13.54
C PRO A 102 -19.94 0.28 14.57
N ILE A 103 -18.62 0.08 14.69
CA ILE A 103 -17.75 0.82 15.60
C ILE A 103 -16.60 1.38 14.77
N PRO A 104 -16.35 2.69 14.80
CA PRO A 104 -15.26 3.30 14.05
C PRO A 104 -13.90 2.83 14.57
N PHE A 105 -12.93 2.73 13.67
CA PHE A 105 -11.56 2.44 14.04
C PHE A 105 -10.97 3.54 14.91
N LYS A 106 -10.28 3.13 15.98
CA LYS A 106 -9.61 4.07 16.88
C LYS A 106 -8.32 4.58 16.22
N PRO A 107 -8.14 5.90 16.03
CA PRO A 107 -6.95 6.44 15.37
C PRO A 107 -5.62 6.03 16.03
N SER A 108 -5.61 5.79 17.34
CA SER A 108 -4.42 5.32 18.06
C SER A 108 -3.97 3.93 17.61
N TYR A 109 -4.91 3.00 17.37
CA TYR A 109 -4.58 1.65 16.93
C TYR A 109 -4.17 1.62 15.45
N VAL A 110 -4.82 2.44 14.61
CA VAL A 110 -4.40 2.64 13.22
C VAL A 110 -2.96 3.18 13.16
N LYS A 111 -2.63 4.22 13.94
CA LYS A 111 -1.26 4.76 14.03
C LYS A 111 -0.26 3.70 14.49
N LEU A 112 -0.60 2.93 15.52
CA LEU A 112 0.25 1.86 16.03
C LEU A 112 0.48 0.77 14.97
N GLY A 113 -0.56 0.31 14.30
CA GLY A 113 -0.45 -0.70 13.25
C GLY A 113 0.38 -0.24 12.06
N ILE A 114 0.25 1.03 11.65
CA ILE A 114 1.11 1.65 10.62
C ILE A 114 2.56 1.68 11.11
N SER A 115 2.82 2.09 12.36
CA SER A 115 4.19 2.13 12.89
C SER A 115 4.85 0.76 12.94
N ILE A 116 4.12 -0.31 13.29
CA ILE A 116 4.62 -1.69 13.27
C ILE A 116 5.02 -2.09 11.84
N ASN A 117 4.17 -1.80 10.86
CA ASN A 117 4.45 -2.10 9.45
C ASN A 117 5.71 -1.38 8.96
N VAL A 118 5.78 -0.06 9.19
CA VAL A 118 6.93 0.76 8.77
C VAL A 118 8.21 0.30 9.43
N ALA A 119 8.20 0.10 10.76
CA ALA A 119 9.37 -0.37 11.49
C ALA A 119 9.81 -1.76 11.03
N SER A 120 8.87 -2.67 10.82
CA SER A 120 9.17 -4.01 10.32
C SER A 120 9.85 -3.98 8.96
N ILE A 121 9.26 -3.29 7.99
CA ILE A 121 9.82 -3.21 6.63
C ILE A 121 11.23 -2.62 6.68
N LEU A 122 11.45 -1.56 7.47
CA LEU A 122 12.77 -0.95 7.60
C LEU A 122 13.80 -1.92 8.21
N ILE A 123 13.47 -2.57 9.34
CA ILE A 123 14.38 -3.50 10.02
C ILE A 123 14.75 -4.67 9.11
N PHE A 124 13.78 -5.32 8.47
CA PHE A 124 14.06 -6.45 7.60
C PHE A 124 14.77 -6.06 6.30
N THR A 125 14.55 -4.84 5.81
CA THR A 125 15.31 -4.31 4.66
C THR A 125 16.78 -4.13 5.04
N ILE A 126 17.06 -3.55 6.21
CA ILE A 126 18.43 -3.38 6.71
C ILE A 126 19.13 -4.74 6.87
N ILE A 127 18.45 -5.71 7.51
CA ILE A 127 18.99 -7.07 7.68
C ILE A 127 19.23 -7.73 6.32
N SER A 128 18.30 -7.59 5.37
CA SER A 128 18.44 -8.16 4.03
C SER A 128 19.65 -7.60 3.29
N ILE A 129 19.93 -6.30 3.42
CA ILE A 129 21.11 -5.66 2.85
C ILE A 129 22.39 -6.18 3.51
N ILE A 130 22.45 -6.22 4.85
CA ILE A 130 23.63 -6.66 5.61
C ILE A 130 23.98 -8.13 5.30
N THR A 131 22.96 -8.98 5.20
CA THR A 131 23.13 -10.43 4.97
C THR A 131 23.19 -10.80 3.49
N ASN A 132 22.96 -9.83 2.59
CA ASN A 132 22.76 -10.03 1.15
C ASN A 132 21.77 -11.16 0.83
N ASN A 133 20.75 -11.34 1.68
CA ASN A 133 19.76 -12.39 1.55
C ASN A 133 18.36 -11.77 1.52
N TRP A 134 17.70 -11.89 0.36
CA TRP A 134 16.37 -11.35 0.12
C TRP A 134 15.27 -12.08 0.91
N LEU A 135 15.51 -13.31 1.37
CA LEU A 135 14.54 -14.08 2.17
C LEU A 135 14.17 -13.37 3.48
N PHE A 136 15.06 -12.52 4.02
CA PHE A 136 14.75 -11.72 5.20
C PHE A 136 13.57 -10.78 4.99
N LEU A 137 13.31 -10.34 3.76
CA LEU A 137 12.14 -9.53 3.44
C LEU A 137 10.84 -10.32 3.61
N LEU A 138 10.83 -11.64 3.40
CA LEU A 138 9.64 -12.46 3.62
C LEU A 138 9.25 -12.52 5.11
N PHE A 139 10.22 -12.43 6.02
CA PHE A 139 9.92 -12.40 7.46
C PHE A 139 9.24 -11.11 7.89
N SER A 140 9.27 -10.04 7.08
CA SER A 140 8.49 -8.82 7.34
C SER A 140 6.98 -9.04 7.22
N ILE A 141 6.53 -10.11 6.55
CA ILE A 141 5.11 -10.40 6.34
C ILE A 141 4.38 -10.62 7.67
N LEU A 142 4.98 -11.36 8.61
CA LEU A 142 4.37 -11.69 9.90
C LEU A 142 4.04 -10.43 10.75
N PRO A 143 5.03 -9.59 11.10
CA PRO A 143 4.77 -8.33 11.79
C PRO A 143 3.93 -7.36 10.96
N SER A 144 4.02 -7.37 9.63
CA SER A 144 3.14 -6.56 8.79
C SER A 144 1.66 -6.97 8.94
N MET A 145 1.40 -8.28 8.95
CA MET A 145 0.07 -8.82 9.25
C MET A 145 -0.39 -8.43 10.66
N MET A 146 0.48 -8.53 11.67
CA MET A 146 0.16 -8.09 13.04
C MET A 146 -0.17 -6.59 13.10
N GLY A 147 0.58 -5.77 12.37
CA GLY A 147 0.32 -4.33 12.23
C GLY A 147 -1.04 -4.04 11.56
N ILE A 148 -1.43 -4.83 10.55
CA ILE A 148 -2.75 -4.71 9.92
C ILE A 148 -3.84 -5.13 10.91
N PHE A 149 -3.70 -6.26 11.61
CA PHE A 149 -4.68 -6.71 12.61
C PHE A 149 -4.87 -5.69 13.73
N THR A 150 -3.78 -5.13 14.25
CA THR A 150 -3.85 -4.08 15.28
C THR A 150 -4.52 -2.82 14.74
N ALA A 151 -4.21 -2.39 13.51
CA ALA A 151 -4.88 -1.24 12.88
C ALA A 151 -6.40 -1.45 12.71
N LEU A 152 -6.82 -2.68 12.44
CA LEU A 152 -8.22 -3.06 12.26
C LEU A 152 -8.90 -3.50 13.58
N THR A 153 -8.19 -3.48 14.71
CA THR A 153 -8.75 -3.89 16.00
C THR A 153 -9.70 -2.80 16.52
N VAL A 154 -10.93 -3.21 16.83
CA VAL A 154 -11.98 -2.37 17.38
C VAL A 154 -11.92 -2.40 18.91
N ASN A 155 -12.11 -1.25 19.56
CA ASN A 155 -12.16 -1.16 21.02
C ASN A 155 -13.48 -1.75 21.56
N ARG A 156 -13.43 -2.93 22.18
CA ARG A 156 -14.61 -3.58 22.79
C ARG A 156 -15.19 -2.85 24.01
N LYS A 157 -14.55 -1.78 24.51
CA LYS A 157 -15.09 -1.01 25.64
C LYS A 157 -16.28 -0.14 25.28
N ASP A 158 -16.55 0.08 23.99
CA ASP A 158 -17.70 0.86 23.50
C ASP A 158 -18.98 0.00 23.38
N PHE A 159 -18.94 -1.26 23.85
CA PHE A 159 -20.06 -2.22 23.89
C PHE A 159 -20.85 -2.22 25.22
N LYS A 160 -20.58 -1.27 26.13
CA LYS A 160 -21.31 -1.14 27.41
C LYS A 160 -22.15 0.12 27.43
#